data_AF-A0A1W2A7Z2-F1
#
_entry.id   AF-A0A1W2A7Z2-F1
#
_cell.length_a   1.000
_cell.length_b   1.000
_cell.length_c   1.000
_cell.angle_alpha   90.00
_cell.angle_beta   90.00
_cell.angle_gamma   90.00
#
_symmetry.space_group_name_H-M   'P 1'
#
loop_
_entity.id
_entity.type
_entity.pdbx_description
1 polymer ?
#
loop_
_entity_poly.entity_id
_entity_poly.type
_entity_poly.pdbx_seq_one_letter_code
_entity_poly.pdbx_strand_id
1 'polypeptide(L)'
;MISMNADQRRDKIKELLASSPTPLSGSRLAKLLDVSRQIIVTDIAILRAAGEEIESTSQGYRLAGERMCERVFKVHHTPDQSDMELCLFVDCGATVKDVFVSHRAYGTLRADLNIRSRMDVAAFSESIRSGKSSLLSNVTDGYHYHTVLAPSEEILDIIEDKLWESGFLAKPLEYEPEEFRDNLKKRSGNEEA
;
A
#
# COMPACT_ATOMS: atom_id res chain seq x y z
N MET A 1 -19.71 -35.60 0.00
CA MET A 1 -18.98 -34.43 0.53
C MET A 1 -17.70 -34.29 -0.26
N ILE A 2 -17.52 -33.20 -1.00
CA ILE A 2 -16.28 -32.94 -1.74
C ILE A 2 -15.25 -32.51 -0.71
N SER A 3 -14.28 -33.38 -0.41
CA SER A 3 -13.17 -33.07 0.48
C SER A 3 -12.32 -31.98 -0.17
N MET A 4 -12.10 -30.88 0.54
CA MET A 4 -11.18 -29.82 0.13
C MET A 4 -9.79 -30.42 -0.07
N ASN A 5 -9.22 -30.27 -1.26
CA ASN A 5 -7.92 -30.85 -1.58
C ASN A 5 -6.78 -30.08 -0.88
N ALA A 6 -5.57 -30.65 -0.90
CA ALA A 6 -4.44 -30.09 -0.15
C ALA A 6 -3.99 -28.70 -0.67
N ASP A 7 -4.07 -28.46 -1.98
CA ASP A 7 -3.73 -27.16 -2.58
C ASP A 7 -4.73 -26.07 -2.19
N GLN A 8 -6.03 -26.35 -2.34
CA GLN A 8 -7.11 -25.45 -1.94
C GLN A 8 -7.02 -25.08 -0.46
N ARG A 9 -6.66 -26.05 0.39
CA ARG A 9 -6.47 -25.82 1.82
C ARG A 9 -5.30 -24.88 2.09
N ARG A 10 -4.17 -25.08 1.41
CA ARG A 10 -2.98 -24.22 1.53
C ARG A 10 -3.26 -22.80 1.05
N ASP A 11 -4.01 -22.64 -0.05
CA ASP A 11 -4.46 -21.32 -0.50
C ASP A 11 -5.37 -20.65 0.54
N LYS A 12 -6.29 -21.42 1.14
CA LYS A 12 -7.14 -20.88 2.21
C LYS A 12 -6.36 -20.51 3.47
N ILE A 13 -5.31 -21.25 3.82
CA ILE A 13 -4.41 -20.89 4.91
C ILE A 13 -3.74 -19.54 4.63
N LYS A 14 -3.20 -19.33 3.41
CA LYS A 14 -2.60 -18.05 3.02
C LYS A 14 -3.60 -16.90 3.14
N GLU A 15 -4.82 -17.05 2.61
CA GLU A 15 -5.87 -16.03 2.72
C GLU A 15 -6.24 -15.69 4.17
N LEU A 16 -6.33 -16.70 5.05
CA LEU A 16 -6.65 -16.50 6.46
C LEU A 16 -5.51 -15.77 7.20
N LEU A 17 -4.25 -16.14 6.92
CA LEU A 17 -3.09 -15.46 7.47
C LEU A 17 -2.90 -14.05 6.88
N ALA A 18 -3.33 -13.82 5.64
CA ALA A 18 -3.30 -12.53 4.95
C ALA A 18 -4.46 -11.60 5.32
N SER A 19 -5.56 -12.12 5.88
CA SER A 19 -6.70 -11.30 6.38
C SER A 19 -6.77 -11.12 7.90
N SER A 20 -6.21 -12.01 8.72
CA SER A 20 -6.16 -11.86 10.21
C SER A 20 -5.13 -10.85 10.76
N PRO A 21 -5.52 -9.75 11.44
CA PRO A 21 -4.57 -8.76 11.97
C PRO A 21 -3.70 -9.28 13.12
N THR A 22 -4.07 -10.44 13.69
CA THR A 22 -3.33 -11.12 14.76
C THR A 22 -2.93 -12.55 14.35
N PRO A 23 -1.89 -13.14 14.98
CA PRO A 23 -1.50 -14.52 14.70
C PRO A 23 -2.64 -15.51 14.90
N LEU A 24 -2.76 -16.48 13.99
CA LEU A 24 -3.76 -17.55 14.05
C LEU A 24 -3.15 -18.83 14.59
N SER A 25 -3.69 -19.35 15.70
CA SER A 25 -3.22 -20.62 16.26
C SER A 25 -3.51 -21.79 15.31
N GLY A 26 -2.64 -22.82 15.32
CA GLY A 26 -2.84 -24.02 14.51
C GLY A 26 -4.15 -24.75 14.82
N SER A 27 -4.63 -24.69 16.06
CA SER A 27 -5.93 -25.24 16.45
C SER A 27 -7.10 -24.43 15.87
N ARG A 28 -6.97 -23.10 15.74
CA ARG A 28 -7.99 -22.25 15.12
C ARG A 28 -8.08 -22.51 13.61
N LEU A 29 -6.94 -22.60 12.93
CA LEU A 29 -6.88 -22.96 11.50
C LEU A 29 -7.45 -24.36 11.24
N ALA A 30 -7.11 -25.34 12.09
CA ALA A 30 -7.62 -26.71 12.03
C ALA A 30 -9.15 -26.74 12.10
N LYS A 31 -9.73 -26.01 13.05
CA LYS A 31 -11.18 -25.89 13.21
C LYS A 31 -11.86 -25.20 12.03
N LEU A 32 -11.26 -24.13 11.49
CA LEU A 32 -11.81 -23.38 10.35
C LEU A 32 -11.83 -24.19 9.04
N LEU A 33 -10.85 -25.08 8.88
CA LEU A 33 -10.64 -25.84 7.64
C LEU A 33 -11.06 -27.31 7.77
N ASP A 34 -11.68 -27.67 8.89
CA ASP A 34 -12.14 -29.03 9.22
C ASP A 34 -11.05 -30.12 9.05
N VAL A 35 -9.86 -29.86 9.58
CA VAL A 35 -8.71 -30.78 9.54
C VAL A 35 -8.05 -30.90 10.91
N SER A 36 -7.15 -31.87 11.06
CA SER A 36 -6.33 -31.98 12.28
C SER A 36 -5.28 -30.88 12.35
N ARG A 37 -4.86 -30.54 13.57
CA ARG A 37 -3.71 -29.63 13.79
C ARG A 37 -2.43 -30.13 13.11
N GLN A 38 -2.23 -31.45 13.05
CA GLN A 38 -1.05 -32.03 12.40
C GLN A 38 -1.03 -31.77 10.88
N ILE A 39 -2.19 -31.76 10.24
CA ILE A 39 -2.33 -31.38 8.83
C ILE A 39 -1.93 -29.91 8.64
N ILE A 40 -2.41 -29.00 9.51
CA ILE A 40 -2.01 -27.59 9.47
C ILE A 40 -0.49 -27.41 9.64
N VAL A 41 0.13 -28.12 10.59
CA VAL A 41 1.60 -28.05 10.78
C VAL A 41 2.33 -28.48 9.51
N THR A 42 1.85 -29.54 8.85
CA THR A 42 2.44 -30.05 7.61
C THR A 42 2.25 -29.06 6.46
N ASP A 43 1.05 -28.49 6.29
CA ASP A 43 0.77 -27.51 5.26
C ASP A 43 1.59 -26.22 5.43
N ILE A 44 1.76 -25.73 6.66
CA ILE A 44 2.62 -24.56 6.94
C ILE A 44 4.09 -24.86 6.60
N ALA A 45 4.59 -26.07 6.87
CA ALA A 45 5.94 -26.46 6.50
C ALA A 45 6.13 -26.50 4.97
N ILE A 46 5.14 -27.00 4.24
CA ILE A 46 5.13 -27.00 2.76
C ILE A 46 5.11 -25.56 2.23
N LEU A 47 4.26 -24.70 2.77
CA LEU A 47 4.17 -23.28 2.37
C LEU A 47 5.51 -22.56 2.57
N ARG A 48 6.18 -22.77 3.72
CA ARG A 48 7.52 -22.23 3.97
C ARG A 48 8.55 -22.74 2.98
N ALA A 49 8.54 -24.04 2.69
CA ALA A 49 9.45 -24.63 1.70
C ALA A 49 9.20 -24.10 0.28
N ALA A 50 7.98 -23.62 0.00
CA ALA A 50 7.61 -22.96 -1.24
C ALA A 50 7.99 -21.45 -1.27
N GLY A 51 8.55 -20.90 -0.19
CA GLY A 51 9.01 -19.51 -0.11
C GLY A 51 8.04 -18.55 0.57
N GLU A 52 6.92 -19.03 1.12
CA GLU A 52 6.01 -18.17 1.89
C GLU A 52 6.65 -17.80 3.23
N GLU A 53 6.77 -16.50 3.49
CA GLU A 53 7.31 -15.99 4.74
C GLU A 53 6.25 -16.16 5.84
N ILE A 54 6.18 -17.33 6.48
CA ILE A 54 5.23 -17.57 7.59
C ILE A 54 6.02 -17.68 8.90
N GLU A 55 5.75 -16.81 9.88
CA GLU A 55 6.33 -16.85 11.21
C GLU A 55 5.52 -17.71 12.18
N SER A 56 6.21 -18.49 13.02
CA SER A 56 5.62 -19.15 14.18
C SER A 56 5.88 -18.32 15.42
N THR A 57 4.81 -17.85 16.06
CA THR A 57 4.85 -17.15 17.35
C THR A 57 4.25 -18.04 18.45
N SER A 58 4.41 -17.64 19.72
CA SER A 58 3.74 -18.32 20.84
C SER A 58 2.20 -18.26 20.74
N GLN A 59 1.65 -17.28 20.01
CA GLN A 59 0.22 -17.09 19.82
C GLN A 59 -0.33 -17.78 18.55
N GLY A 60 0.54 -18.24 17.64
CA GLY A 60 0.13 -18.88 16.38
C GLY A 60 0.99 -18.50 15.19
N TYR A 61 0.46 -18.73 14.00
CA TYR A 61 1.10 -18.42 12.73
C TYR A 61 0.69 -17.04 12.23
N ARG A 62 1.61 -16.30 11.61
CA ARG A 62 1.31 -15.09 10.83
C ARG A 62 2.20 -15.06 9.59
N LEU A 63 1.82 -14.32 8.56
CA LEU A 63 2.78 -13.98 7.51
C LEU A 63 3.81 -12.99 8.07
N ALA A 64 5.09 -13.27 7.84
CA ALA A 64 6.17 -12.31 7.88
C ALA A 64 6.02 -11.34 6.71
N GLY A 65 6.45 -10.10 6.92
CA GLY A 65 6.02 -8.96 6.13
C GLY A 65 5.00 -8.15 6.91
N GLU A 66 5.30 -6.87 7.12
CA GLU A 66 4.36 -5.94 7.71
C GLU A 66 3.14 -5.87 6.80
N ARG A 67 1.94 -6.06 7.37
CA ARG A 67 0.73 -5.71 6.63
C ARG A 67 0.76 -4.21 6.43
N MET A 68 1.15 -3.83 5.23
CA MET A 68 1.05 -2.46 4.80
C MET A 68 -0.35 -2.24 4.25
N CYS A 69 -1.06 -1.30 4.84
CA CYS A 69 -2.20 -0.67 4.21
C CYS A 69 -1.72 0.11 2.99
N GLU A 70 -2.53 0.16 1.93
CA GLU A 70 -2.20 0.85 0.69
C GLU A 70 -3.30 1.86 0.37
N ARG A 71 -2.93 3.12 0.09
CA ARG A 71 -3.86 4.15 -0.37
C ARG A 71 -3.23 5.00 -1.47
N VAL A 72 -4.06 5.36 -2.45
CA VAL A 72 -3.67 6.28 -3.52
C VAL A 72 -4.05 7.69 -3.12
N PHE A 73 -3.07 8.59 -3.12
CA PHE A 73 -3.28 10.03 -2.91
C PHE A 73 -3.13 10.76 -4.22
N LYS A 74 -4.11 11.63 -4.53
CA LYS A 74 -4.00 12.58 -5.62
C LYS A 74 -3.48 13.90 -5.07
N VAL A 75 -2.41 14.40 -5.65
CA VAL A 75 -1.67 15.56 -5.17
C VAL A 75 -1.44 16.58 -6.29
N HIS A 76 -1.25 17.82 -5.88
CA HIS A 76 -0.91 18.93 -6.78
C HIS A 76 -0.01 19.93 -6.06
N HIS A 77 1.18 20.14 -6.61
CA HIS A 77 2.16 21.09 -6.09
C HIS A 77 3.19 21.47 -7.17
N THR A 78 4.01 22.47 -6.89
CA THR A 78 5.10 22.86 -7.79
C THR A 78 6.30 21.91 -7.67
N PRO A 79 7.19 21.84 -8.68
CA PRO A 79 8.41 21.01 -8.61
C PRO A 79 9.25 21.23 -7.34
N ASP A 80 9.39 22.48 -6.88
CA ASP A 80 10.18 22.84 -5.70
C ASP A 80 9.59 22.30 -4.38
N GLN A 81 8.32 21.90 -4.39
CA GLN A 81 7.61 21.35 -3.24
C GLN A 81 7.71 19.82 -3.14
N SER A 82 8.26 19.14 -4.15
CA SER A 82 8.34 17.67 -4.19
C SER A 82 9.09 17.08 -3.00
N ASP A 83 10.21 17.71 -2.58
CA ASP A 83 10.98 17.24 -1.44
C ASP A 83 10.15 17.32 -0.14
N MET A 84 9.35 18.37 0.01
CA MET A 84 8.50 18.58 1.18
C MET A 84 7.38 17.54 1.24
N GLU A 85 6.77 17.26 0.10
CA GLU A 85 5.72 16.26 -0.03
C GLU A 85 6.25 14.84 0.24
N LEU A 86 7.34 14.43 -0.41
CA LEU A 86 7.96 13.12 -0.16
C LEU A 86 8.44 12.96 1.28
N CYS A 87 8.99 14.03 1.88
CA CYS A 87 9.35 14.03 3.30
C CYS A 87 8.13 13.83 4.21
N LEU A 88 6.98 14.44 3.90
CA LEU A 88 5.75 14.30 4.69
C LEU A 88 5.32 12.83 4.79
N PHE A 89 5.38 12.08 3.67
CA PHE A 89 5.06 10.65 3.67
C PHE A 89 6.01 9.85 4.56
N VAL A 90 7.33 9.98 4.34
CA VAL A 90 8.33 9.17 5.06
C VAL A 90 8.45 9.56 6.53
N ASP A 91 8.17 10.81 6.89
CA ASP A 91 8.14 11.27 8.28
C ASP A 91 6.98 10.66 9.08
N CYS A 92 5.90 10.29 8.39
CA CYS A 92 4.80 9.53 8.98
C CYS A 92 5.08 8.01 9.04
N GLY A 93 6.28 7.58 8.61
CA GLY A 93 6.66 6.17 8.56
C GLY A 93 6.07 5.41 7.38
N ALA A 94 5.60 6.12 6.34
CA ALA A 94 5.06 5.50 5.13
C ALA A 94 6.12 5.34 4.04
N THR A 95 5.82 4.47 3.08
CA THR A 95 6.62 4.23 1.87
C THR A 95 5.87 4.71 0.65
N VAL A 96 6.51 5.56 -0.15
CA VAL A 96 5.99 5.98 -1.46
C VAL A 96 6.40 4.92 -2.48
N LYS A 97 5.45 4.09 -2.90
CA LYS A 97 5.67 2.95 -3.79
C LYS A 97 5.94 3.41 -5.22
N ASP A 98 5.08 4.28 -5.73
CA ASP A 98 5.14 4.77 -7.10
C ASP A 98 4.70 6.23 -7.22
N VAL A 99 4.94 6.79 -8.39
CA VAL A 99 4.32 8.03 -8.88
C VAL A 99 3.67 7.76 -10.23
N PHE A 100 2.50 8.33 -10.46
CA PHE A 100 1.86 8.24 -11.77
C PHE A 100 1.04 9.47 -12.11
N VAL A 101 0.79 9.66 -13.40
CA VAL A 101 -0.03 10.74 -13.95
C VAL A 101 -1.02 10.19 -14.96
N SER A 102 -2.19 10.82 -15.05
CA SER A 102 -3.19 10.51 -16.06
C SER A 102 -3.08 11.52 -17.20
N HIS A 103 -2.69 11.07 -18.39
CA HIS A 103 -2.53 11.91 -19.58
C HIS A 103 -3.57 11.55 -20.64
N ARG A 104 -4.30 12.55 -21.16
CA ARG A 104 -5.42 12.36 -22.09
C ARG A 104 -5.07 11.54 -23.34
N ALA A 105 -3.84 11.67 -23.86
CA ALA A 105 -3.42 10.97 -25.08
C ALA A 105 -2.67 9.65 -24.84
N TYR A 106 -2.04 9.48 -23.67
CA TYR A 106 -1.16 8.34 -23.39
C TYR A 106 -1.72 7.39 -22.32
N GLY A 107 -2.85 7.75 -21.69
CA GLY A 107 -3.38 7.02 -20.55
C GLY A 107 -2.55 7.27 -19.29
N THR A 108 -2.35 6.22 -18.49
CA THR A 108 -1.60 6.30 -17.23
C THR A 108 -0.11 6.07 -17.47
N LEU A 109 0.72 7.04 -17.09
CA LEU A 109 2.18 6.89 -17.03
C LEU A 109 2.57 6.67 -15.58
N ARG A 110 3.30 5.58 -15.26
CA ARG A 110 3.70 5.20 -13.91
C ARG A 110 5.21 4.93 -13.83
N ALA A 111 5.82 5.34 -12.73
CA ALA A 111 7.20 5.03 -12.38
C ALA A 111 7.28 4.57 -10.92
N ASP A 112 8.05 3.51 -10.67
CA ASP A 112 8.31 3.02 -9.32
C ASP A 112 9.31 3.94 -8.61
N LEU A 113 9.04 4.27 -7.34
CA LEU A 113 9.89 5.13 -6.52
C LEU A 113 10.51 4.35 -5.35
N ASN A 114 9.69 3.61 -4.60
CA ASN A 114 10.10 2.89 -3.39
C ASN A 114 10.88 3.75 -2.37
N ILE A 115 10.45 5.01 -2.18
CA ILE A 115 11.07 5.95 -1.24
C ILE A 115 10.55 5.68 0.17
N ARG A 116 11.46 5.44 1.12
CA ARG A 116 11.14 4.99 2.49
C ARG A 116 11.71 5.90 3.58
N SER A 117 12.60 6.81 3.21
CA SER A 117 13.33 7.65 4.15
C SER A 117 13.71 8.99 3.53
N ARG A 118 14.03 9.97 4.38
CA ARG A 118 14.59 11.26 3.93
C ARG A 118 15.89 11.11 3.14
N MET A 119 16.67 10.05 3.40
CA MET A 119 17.87 9.73 2.61
C MET A 119 17.51 9.37 1.17
N ASP A 120 16.46 8.58 0.98
CA ASP A 120 15.95 8.22 -0.35
C ASP A 120 15.39 9.45 -1.07
N VAL A 121 14.67 10.33 -0.35
CA VAL A 121 14.21 11.61 -0.90
C VAL A 121 15.39 12.42 -1.42
N ALA A 122 16.42 12.63 -0.60
CA ALA A 122 17.59 13.40 -1.01
C ALA A 122 18.29 12.80 -2.25
N ALA A 123 18.41 11.47 -2.31
CA ALA A 123 18.98 10.78 -3.47
C ALA A 123 18.12 10.94 -4.73
N PHE A 124 16.80 10.84 -4.60
CA PHE A 124 15.86 11.08 -5.68
C PHE A 124 15.96 12.51 -6.20
N SER A 125 15.90 13.51 -5.31
CA SER A 125 15.94 14.92 -5.68
C SER A 125 17.27 15.30 -6.33
N GLU A 126 18.38 14.69 -5.89
CA GLU A 126 19.68 14.87 -6.55
C GLU A 126 19.70 14.31 -7.98
N SER A 127 19.05 13.16 -8.20
CA SER A 127 18.94 12.59 -9.54
C SER A 127 18.18 13.51 -10.50
N ILE A 128 17.14 14.20 -10.02
CA ILE A 128 16.37 15.20 -10.78
C ILE A 128 17.20 16.46 -11.03
N ARG A 129 17.83 17.02 -9.99
CA ARG A 129 18.68 18.23 -10.10
C ARG A 129 19.88 18.05 -11.01
N SER A 130 20.43 16.84 -11.08
CA SER A 130 21.56 16.51 -11.98
C SER A 130 21.22 16.63 -13.47
N GLY A 131 19.95 16.91 -13.83
CA GLY A 131 19.50 17.18 -15.18
C GLY A 131 19.35 15.94 -16.06
N LYS A 132 19.53 14.74 -15.48
CA LYS A 132 19.37 13.46 -16.19
C LYS A 132 17.90 13.08 -16.42
N SER A 133 17.00 13.63 -15.60
CA SER A 133 15.58 13.31 -15.59
C SER A 133 14.75 14.51 -15.16
N SER A 134 13.49 14.55 -15.60
CA SER A 134 12.47 15.52 -15.16
C SER A 134 11.40 14.82 -14.33
N LEU A 135 10.72 15.57 -13.45
CA LEU A 135 9.57 15.06 -12.70
C LEU A 135 8.43 14.66 -13.65
N LEU A 136 7.76 13.55 -13.33
CA LEU A 136 6.63 13.07 -14.12
C LEU A 136 5.42 14.01 -14.03
N SER A 137 5.25 14.70 -12.89
CA SER A 137 4.19 15.67 -12.64
C SER A 137 4.24 16.88 -13.58
N ASN A 138 5.38 17.17 -14.22
CA ASN A 138 5.50 18.26 -15.19
C ASN A 138 4.61 18.04 -16.43
N VAL A 139 4.25 16.80 -16.74
CA VAL A 139 3.42 16.44 -17.91
C VAL A 139 1.95 16.85 -17.70
N THR A 140 1.55 17.06 -16.46
CA THR A 140 0.16 17.27 -16.02
C THR A 140 0.02 18.50 -15.13
N ASP A 141 0.85 19.52 -15.34
CA ASP A 141 0.82 20.79 -14.62
C ASP A 141 0.84 20.62 -13.09
N GLY A 142 1.71 19.71 -12.60
CA GLY A 142 1.86 19.44 -11.18
C GLY A 142 0.85 18.44 -10.60
N TYR A 143 -0.20 18.05 -11.32
CA TYR A 143 -1.15 17.03 -10.86
C TYR A 143 -0.57 15.63 -11.01
N HIS A 144 -0.56 14.84 -9.94
CA HIS A 144 -0.08 13.46 -9.98
C HIS A 144 -0.66 12.63 -8.83
N TYR A 145 -0.26 11.38 -8.79
CA TYR A 145 -0.71 10.41 -7.81
C TYR A 145 0.45 9.65 -7.22
N HIS A 146 0.30 9.28 -5.95
CA HIS A 146 1.19 8.38 -5.25
C HIS A 146 0.42 7.22 -4.66
N THR A 147 0.90 6.00 -4.91
CA THR A 147 0.52 4.86 -4.11
C THR A 147 1.40 4.82 -2.87
N VAL A 148 0.78 4.94 -1.69
CA VAL A 148 1.49 5.01 -0.41
C VAL A 148 1.14 3.81 0.46
N LEU A 149 2.18 3.20 1.00
CA LEU A 149 2.12 2.05 1.89
C LEU A 149 2.40 2.49 3.33
N ALA A 150 1.59 2.05 4.30
CA ALA A 150 1.82 2.37 5.70
C ALA A 150 1.46 1.19 6.63
N PRO A 151 2.06 1.10 7.84
CA PRO A 151 1.77 0.01 8.79
C PRO A 151 0.31 -0.09 9.27
N SER A 152 -0.49 0.97 9.11
CA SER A 152 -1.90 0.97 9.48
C SER A 152 -2.71 2.03 8.70
N GLU A 153 -4.04 1.89 8.68
CA GLU A 153 -4.94 2.87 8.06
C GLU A 153 -4.91 4.23 8.78
N GLU A 154 -4.72 4.24 10.10
CA GLU A 154 -4.64 5.48 10.88
C GLU A 154 -3.46 6.35 10.44
N ILE A 155 -2.34 5.75 10.04
CA ILE A 155 -1.20 6.49 9.48
C ILE A 155 -1.57 7.12 8.13
N LEU A 156 -2.31 6.38 7.29
CA LEU A 156 -2.79 6.90 6.00
C LEU A 156 -3.80 8.05 6.19
N ASP A 157 -4.63 7.98 7.23
CA ASP A 157 -5.55 9.06 7.60
C ASP A 157 -4.78 10.32 8.07
N ILE A 158 -3.75 10.15 8.91
CA ILE A 158 -2.86 11.26 9.33
C ILE A 158 -2.14 11.89 8.13
N ILE A 159 -1.69 11.08 7.18
CA ILE A 159 -1.04 11.57 5.95
C ILE A 159 -2.04 12.40 5.13
N GLU A 160 -3.27 11.92 4.97
CA GLU A 160 -4.33 12.65 4.26
C GLU A 160 -4.62 14.02 4.90
N ASP A 161 -4.71 14.05 6.23
CA ASP A 161 -4.90 15.29 7.01
C ASP A 161 -3.74 16.27 6.74
N LYS A 162 -2.49 15.81 6.84
CA LYS A 162 -1.30 16.64 6.62
C LYS A 162 -1.19 17.14 5.18
N LEU A 163 -1.51 16.32 4.19
CA LEU A 163 -1.52 16.73 2.78
C LEU A 163 -2.57 17.81 2.53
N TRP A 164 -3.72 17.71 3.19
CA TRP A 164 -4.77 18.71 3.11
C TRP A 164 -4.36 20.03 3.78
N GLU A 165 -3.82 19.98 5.01
CA GLU A 165 -3.32 21.17 5.72
C GLU A 165 -2.18 21.87 4.97
N SER A 166 -1.34 21.11 4.27
CA SER A 166 -0.22 21.64 3.47
C SER A 166 -0.66 22.14 2.08
N GLY A 167 -1.93 21.94 1.70
CA GLY A 167 -2.49 22.35 0.41
C GLY A 167 -2.06 21.49 -0.77
N PHE A 168 -1.52 20.28 -0.53
CA PHE A 168 -1.08 19.35 -1.57
C PHE A 168 -2.20 18.43 -2.05
N LEU A 169 -3.17 18.09 -1.20
CA LEU A 169 -4.23 17.16 -1.56
C LEU A 169 -5.17 17.76 -2.62
N ALA A 170 -5.29 17.10 -3.77
CA ALA A 170 -6.10 17.57 -4.89
C ALA A 170 -7.46 16.85 -4.97
N LYS A 171 -8.52 17.59 -5.31
CA LYS A 171 -9.84 17.00 -5.60
C LYS A 171 -9.77 16.16 -6.89
N PRO A 172 -10.52 15.05 -6.99
CA PRO A 172 -10.57 14.25 -8.21
C PRO A 172 -11.21 15.04 -9.36
N LEU A 173 -10.77 14.83 -10.60
CA LEU A 173 -11.33 15.46 -11.79
C LEU A 173 -12.32 14.50 -12.48
N GLU A 174 -13.31 15.06 -13.19
CA GLU A 174 -14.43 14.28 -13.77
C GLU A 174 -14.00 13.22 -14.79
N TYR A 175 -12.87 13.41 -15.48
CA TYR A 175 -12.37 12.52 -16.52
C TYR A 175 -11.44 11.41 -15.97
N GLU A 176 -11.25 11.33 -14.65
CA GLU A 176 -10.36 10.35 -14.03
C GLU A 176 -11.05 8.99 -13.87
N PRO A 177 -10.30 7.88 -14.01
CA PRO A 177 -10.82 6.53 -13.76
C PRO A 177 -11.56 6.41 -12.42
N GLU A 178 -12.68 5.71 -12.44
CA GLU A 178 -13.60 5.59 -11.30
C GLU A 178 -12.92 4.98 -10.06
N GLU A 179 -11.95 4.08 -10.29
CA GLU A 179 -11.07 3.47 -9.28
C GLU A 179 -10.31 4.50 -8.42
N PHE A 180 -10.02 5.69 -8.95
CA PHE A 180 -9.34 6.76 -8.21
C PHE A 180 -10.31 7.66 -7.44
N ARG A 181 -11.61 7.64 -7.79
CA ARG A 181 -12.64 8.47 -7.15
C ARG A 181 -13.16 7.85 -5.85
N ASP A 182 -13.18 6.52 -5.75
CA ASP A 182 -13.76 5.82 -4.59
C ASP A 182 -12.94 5.98 -3.30
N ASN A 183 -11.61 6.14 -3.41
CA ASN A 183 -10.74 6.37 -2.25
C ASN A 183 -10.89 7.78 -1.64
N LEU A 184 -11.39 8.76 -2.40
CA LEU A 184 -11.53 10.17 -1.99
C LEU A 184 -12.92 10.51 -1.41
N LYS A 185 -13.92 9.62 -1.56
CA LYS A 185 -15.31 9.86 -1.10
C LYS A 185 -15.48 9.94 0.42
N LYS A 186 -14.50 9.52 1.22
CA LYS A 186 -14.57 9.58 2.69
C LYS A 186 -14.71 11.01 3.24
N ARG A 187 -14.26 12.04 2.52
CA ARG A 187 -14.30 13.45 2.98
C ARG A 187 -15.36 14.33 2.31
N SER A 188 -15.96 13.90 1.19
CA SER A 188 -17.04 14.67 0.53
C SER A 188 -18.32 14.79 1.37
N GLY A 189 -18.42 14.08 2.50
CA GLY A 189 -19.55 14.14 3.43
C GLY A 189 -19.43 15.14 4.59
N ASN A 190 -18.33 15.89 4.71
CA ASN A 190 -18.11 16.84 5.81
C ASN A 190 -18.10 18.33 5.38
N GLU A 191 -18.45 18.65 4.13
CA GLU A 191 -18.58 20.04 3.63
C GLU A 191 -20.03 20.61 3.80
N GLU A 192 -20.96 19.93 4.51
CA GLU A 192 -22.33 20.42 4.77
C GLU A 192 -22.69 20.67 6.26
N ALA A 193 -21.72 20.98 7.13
CA ALA A 193 -21.99 21.39 8.52
C ALA A 193 -21.35 22.74 8.87
#